data_AF-A0A6S6TZX4-F1
#
_entry.id   AF-A0A6S6TZX4-F1
#
_cell.length_a   1.000
_cell.length_b   1.000
_cell.length_c   1.000
_cell.angle_alpha   90.00
_cell.angle_beta   90.00
_cell.angle_gamma   90.00
#
_symmetry.space_group_name_H-M   'P 1'
#
loop_
_entity.id
_entity.type
_entity.pdbx_description
1 polymer ?
#
loop_
_entity_poly.entity_id
_entity_poly.type
_entity_poly.pdbx_seq_one_letter_code
_entity_poly.pdbx_strand_id
1 'polypeptide(L)'
;MLEKIITLLKTGQPNNIELAYQLRSAAQISLWPLERGIKDLLYLAKTQPVIDFDDLYLGQLCHILPEVIALSVYNPNLKELPKELSFMPNLRILELGNLPIQRLPDTLNDLKHLKSLSIKNTSIAVLPAGLSQLKHLTSLILLDNPHLTQLPDFLADLPNLKTLRISKNLVGTVPKGNFEVFVL
;
A
#
# COMPACT_ATOMS: atom_id res chain seq x y z
N MET A 1 27.60 -6.16 -14.59
CA MET A 1 26.98 -4.83 -14.35
C MET A 1 25.55 -4.95 -13.81
N LEU A 2 24.73 -5.84 -14.37
CA LEU A 2 23.43 -6.22 -13.80
C LEU A 2 23.49 -6.68 -12.33
N GLU A 3 24.43 -7.58 -12.00
CA GLU A 3 24.65 -8.04 -10.62
C GLU A 3 25.04 -6.90 -9.67
N LYS A 4 25.76 -5.88 -10.16
CA LYS A 4 26.13 -4.70 -9.38
C LYS A 4 24.90 -3.84 -9.09
N ILE A 5 24.04 -3.64 -10.09
CA ILE A 5 22.74 -2.94 -9.92
C ILE A 5 21.87 -3.69 -8.90
N ILE A 6 21.74 -5.02 -9.03
CA ILE A 6 20.97 -5.85 -8.09
C ILE A 6 21.56 -5.80 -6.68
N THR A 7 22.88 -5.87 -6.55
CA THR A 7 23.56 -5.80 -5.25
C THR A 7 23.37 -4.44 -4.60
N LEU A 8 23.43 -3.35 -5.37
CA LEU A 8 23.17 -2.00 -4.88
C LEU A 8 21.72 -1.83 -4.42
N LEU A 9 20.75 -2.31 -5.20
CA LEU A 9 19.33 -2.29 -4.82
C LEU A 9 19.05 -3.12 -3.56
N LYS A 10 19.71 -4.27 -3.41
CA LYS A 10 19.60 -5.13 -2.21
C LYS A 10 20.06 -4.44 -0.92
N THR A 11 20.89 -3.40 -1.01
CA THR A 11 21.34 -2.68 0.18
C THR A 11 20.28 -1.75 0.79
N GLY A 12 19.27 -1.34 0.01
CA GLY A 12 18.22 -0.40 0.45
C GLY A 12 18.71 1.02 0.79
N GLN A 13 20.00 1.31 0.61
CA GLN A 13 20.58 2.63 0.93
C GLN A 13 20.22 3.63 -0.18
N PRO A 14 19.73 4.85 0.14
CA PRO A 14 19.29 5.83 -0.87
C PRO A 14 20.35 6.11 -1.95
N ASN A 15 21.61 6.30 -1.55
CA ASN A 15 22.71 6.57 -2.48
C ASN A 15 23.02 5.39 -3.41
N ASN A 16 22.83 4.15 -2.91
CA ASN A 16 23.05 2.95 -3.71
C ASN A 16 21.90 2.73 -4.70
N ILE A 17 20.68 3.10 -4.32
CA ILE A 17 19.51 3.06 -5.19
C ILE A 17 19.68 4.10 -6.33
N GLU A 18 20.06 5.34 -6.01
CA GLU A 18 20.33 6.37 -7.01
C GLU A 18 21.47 5.97 -7.97
N LEU A 19 22.55 5.43 -7.43
CA LEU A 19 23.66 4.92 -8.23
C LEU A 19 23.25 3.74 -9.11
N ALA A 20 22.40 2.84 -8.60
CA ALA A 20 21.85 1.73 -9.39
C ALA A 20 21.03 2.25 -10.60
N TYR A 21 20.29 3.35 -10.44
CA TYR A 21 19.54 3.98 -11.53
C TYR A 21 20.45 4.62 -12.57
N GLN A 22 21.46 5.38 -12.14
CA GLN A 22 22.42 5.99 -13.05
C GLN A 22 23.18 4.93 -13.85
N LEU A 23 23.63 3.86 -13.18
CA LEU A 23 24.33 2.74 -13.83
C LEU A 23 23.44 1.98 -14.81
N ARG A 24 22.16 1.81 -14.49
CA ARG A 24 21.19 1.20 -15.42
C ARG A 24 21.02 2.05 -16.68
N SER A 25 20.78 3.36 -16.50
CA SER A 25 20.55 4.29 -17.60
C SER A 25 21.76 4.39 -18.53
N ALA A 26 22.95 4.53 -17.94
CA ALA A 26 24.20 4.66 -18.69
C ALA A 26 24.55 3.41 -19.51
N ALA A 27 24.15 2.22 -19.06
CA ALA A 27 24.58 0.97 -19.65
C ALA A 27 23.60 0.34 -20.63
N GLN A 28 22.41 0.94 -20.82
CA GLN A 28 21.32 0.39 -21.64
C GLN A 28 21.02 -1.10 -21.32
N ILE A 29 21.29 -1.53 -20.08
CA ILE A 29 21.16 -2.94 -19.69
C ILE A 29 19.68 -3.27 -19.56
N SER A 30 19.22 -4.11 -20.47
CA SER A 30 17.93 -4.80 -20.41
C SER A 30 17.95 -5.80 -19.25
N LEU A 31 17.01 -5.65 -18.32
CA LEU A 31 16.86 -6.49 -17.12
C LEU A 31 16.06 -7.76 -17.44
N TRP A 32 16.35 -8.41 -18.58
CA TRP A 32 15.47 -9.36 -19.26
C TRP A 32 14.86 -10.51 -18.41
N PRO A 33 15.51 -11.06 -17.35
CA PRO A 33 14.87 -12.02 -16.43
C PRO A 33 13.90 -11.38 -15.41
N LEU A 34 14.10 -10.10 -15.05
CA LEU A 34 13.21 -9.28 -14.21
C LEU A 34 12.14 -8.54 -15.04
N GLU A 35 12.35 -8.37 -16.35
CA GLU A 35 11.50 -7.59 -17.23
C GLU A 35 10.21 -8.29 -17.68
N ARG A 36 10.07 -9.62 -17.66
CA ARG A 36 8.76 -10.20 -18.00
C ARG A 36 7.71 -9.76 -16.99
N GLY A 37 8.04 -9.84 -15.70
CA GLY A 37 7.22 -9.26 -14.62
C GLY A 37 7.20 -7.72 -14.66
N ILE A 38 8.35 -7.05 -14.76
CA ILE A 38 8.40 -5.58 -14.61
C ILE A 38 7.91 -4.81 -15.85
N LYS A 39 8.05 -5.31 -17.08
CA LYS A 39 7.43 -4.67 -18.26
C LYS A 39 5.94 -4.89 -18.28
N ASP A 40 5.45 -6.07 -17.90
CA ASP A 40 4.02 -6.29 -17.72
C ASP A 40 3.51 -5.39 -16.59
N LEU A 41 4.20 -5.28 -15.46
CA LEU A 41 3.83 -4.38 -14.36
C LEU A 41 3.96 -2.89 -14.69
N LEU A 42 4.94 -2.45 -15.49
CA LEU A 42 5.09 -1.06 -15.94
C LEU A 42 4.10 -0.71 -17.06
N TYR A 43 3.80 -1.66 -17.94
CA TYR A 43 2.76 -1.54 -18.95
C TYR A 43 1.39 -1.53 -18.29
N LEU A 44 1.12 -2.43 -17.35
CA LEU A 44 -0.08 -2.43 -16.51
C LEU A 44 -0.14 -1.14 -15.68
N ALA A 45 0.93 -0.68 -15.02
CA ALA A 45 0.93 0.61 -14.30
C ALA A 45 0.57 1.82 -15.18
N LYS A 46 0.92 1.76 -16.48
CA LYS A 46 0.63 2.82 -17.46
C LYS A 46 -0.72 2.66 -18.16
N THR A 47 -1.28 1.45 -18.22
CA THR A 47 -2.48 1.11 -19.01
C THR A 47 -3.66 0.61 -18.18
N GLN A 48 -3.42 0.29 -16.91
CA GLN A 48 -4.38 -0.19 -15.92
C GLN A 48 -4.18 0.63 -14.64
N PRO A 49 -5.26 1.19 -14.06
CA PRO A 49 -5.14 1.97 -12.85
C PRO A 49 -4.73 1.13 -11.64
N VAL A 50 -4.96 -0.19 -11.66
CA VAL A 50 -4.79 -1.13 -10.54
C VAL A 50 -3.78 -2.21 -10.90
N ILE A 51 -2.80 -2.44 -10.03
CA ILE A 51 -1.75 -3.47 -10.19
C ILE A 51 -1.88 -4.47 -9.04
N ASP A 52 -1.93 -5.77 -9.36
CA ASP A 52 -1.90 -6.88 -8.39
C ASP A 52 -0.48 -7.47 -8.30
N PHE A 53 0.02 -7.68 -7.08
CA PHE A 53 1.38 -8.15 -6.82
C PHE A 53 1.39 -9.49 -6.09
N ASP A 54 1.55 -10.58 -6.84
CA ASP A 54 1.88 -11.90 -6.27
C ASP A 54 3.41 -12.10 -6.21
N ASP A 55 3.88 -12.55 -5.03
CA ASP A 55 5.22 -13.10 -4.74
C ASP A 55 6.50 -12.31 -5.07
N LEU A 56 6.45 -11.00 -5.27
CA LEU A 56 7.68 -10.20 -5.47
C LEU A 56 7.85 -9.12 -4.42
N TYR A 57 9.09 -8.93 -3.96
CA TYR A 57 9.62 -7.92 -3.04
C TYR A 57 8.85 -6.57 -3.05
N LEU A 58 7.68 -6.49 -2.42
CA LEU A 58 6.81 -5.32 -2.47
C LEU A 58 7.57 -4.07 -2.04
N GLY A 59 8.46 -4.18 -1.05
CA GLY A 59 9.31 -3.07 -0.63
C GLY A 59 10.26 -2.57 -1.74
N GLN A 60 10.87 -3.48 -2.51
CA GLN A 60 11.71 -3.09 -3.65
C GLN A 60 10.90 -2.46 -4.79
N LEU A 61 9.68 -2.93 -5.02
CA LEU A 61 8.80 -2.42 -6.06
C LEU A 61 8.34 -0.99 -5.76
N CYS A 62 8.12 -0.66 -4.49
CA CYS A 62 7.78 0.70 -4.06
C CYS A 62 8.85 1.73 -4.46
N HIS A 63 10.11 1.32 -4.52
CA HIS A 63 11.19 2.19 -4.99
C HIS A 63 11.21 2.38 -6.51
N ILE A 64 10.74 1.38 -7.28
CA ILE A 64 10.88 1.35 -8.74
C ILE A 64 9.66 1.98 -9.43
N LEU A 65 8.52 2.05 -8.73
CA LEU A 65 7.22 2.47 -9.29
C LEU A 65 6.59 3.65 -8.52
N PRO A 66 7.26 4.81 -8.42
CA PRO A 66 6.72 5.97 -7.67
C PRO A 66 5.48 6.60 -8.31
N GLU A 67 5.21 6.29 -9.58
CA GLU A 67 4.09 6.84 -10.36
C GLU A 67 2.76 6.09 -10.13
N VAL A 68 2.75 5.02 -9.33
CA VAL A 68 1.56 4.20 -9.12
C VAL A 68 0.47 5.00 -8.40
N ILE A 69 -0.75 4.96 -8.95
CA ILE A 69 -1.92 5.68 -8.44
C ILE A 69 -2.86 4.74 -7.68
N ALA A 70 -3.05 3.51 -8.13
CA ALA A 70 -3.73 2.47 -7.35
C ALA A 70 -2.87 1.22 -7.23
N LEU A 71 -2.86 0.67 -6.03
CA LEU A 71 -2.14 -0.54 -5.66
C LEU A 71 -3.12 -1.51 -5.01
N SER A 72 -3.19 -2.73 -5.53
CA SER A 72 -3.85 -3.84 -4.87
C SER A 72 -2.80 -4.87 -4.47
N VAL A 73 -2.84 -5.29 -3.21
CA VAL A 73 -1.93 -6.27 -2.65
C VAL A 73 -2.76 -7.47 -2.21
N TYR A 74 -2.63 -8.55 -2.95
CA TYR A 74 -3.12 -9.87 -2.60
C TYR A 74 -1.93 -10.80 -2.45
N ASN A 75 -1.69 -11.29 -1.24
CA ASN A 75 -0.65 -12.29 -1.00
C ASN A 75 -0.89 -13.01 0.34
N PRO A 76 -1.36 -14.26 0.33
CA PRO A 76 -1.67 -15.01 1.55
C PRO A 76 -0.44 -15.36 2.39
N ASN A 77 0.77 -15.15 1.89
CA ASN A 77 2.03 -15.38 2.59
C ASN A 77 2.65 -14.08 3.16
N LEU A 78 2.11 -12.91 2.82
CA LEU A 78 2.67 -11.62 3.24
C LEU A 78 2.25 -11.30 4.69
N LYS A 79 3.17 -11.56 5.63
CA LYS A 79 2.92 -11.39 7.07
C LYS A 79 3.01 -9.94 7.54
N GLU A 80 3.68 -9.09 6.78
CA GLU A 80 3.83 -7.66 7.07
C GLU A 80 3.87 -6.85 5.78
N LEU A 81 3.34 -5.62 5.83
CA LEU A 81 3.52 -4.69 4.73
C LEU A 81 4.88 -3.98 4.88
N PRO A 82 5.62 -3.80 3.78
CA PRO A 82 6.89 -3.10 3.80
C PRO A 82 6.68 -1.63 4.17
N LYS A 83 7.58 -1.10 5.01
CA LYS A 83 7.57 0.33 5.36
C LYS A 83 7.76 1.22 4.13
N GLU A 84 8.41 0.69 3.11
CA GLU A 84 8.70 1.30 1.81
C GLU A 84 7.44 1.65 1.01
N LEU A 85 6.23 1.20 1.42
CA LEU A 85 4.97 1.69 0.84
C LEU A 85 4.90 3.22 0.80
N SER A 86 5.51 3.90 1.78
CA SER A 86 5.63 5.37 1.83
C SER A 86 6.38 6.00 0.66
N PHE A 87 7.13 5.21 -0.13
CA PHE A 87 7.85 5.68 -1.31
C PHE A 87 7.00 5.75 -2.58
N MET A 88 5.69 5.54 -2.49
CA MET A 88 4.72 5.78 -3.56
C MET A 88 3.94 7.08 -3.30
N PRO A 89 4.54 8.26 -3.54
CA PRO A 89 3.93 9.55 -3.18
C PRO A 89 2.63 9.81 -3.95
N ASN A 90 2.47 9.24 -5.14
CA ASN A 90 1.30 9.46 -5.99
C ASN A 90 0.13 8.51 -5.68
N LEU A 91 0.27 7.60 -4.71
CA LEU A 91 -0.75 6.60 -4.43
C LEU A 91 -2.03 7.23 -3.88
N ARG A 92 -3.15 6.92 -4.53
CA ARG A 92 -4.49 7.42 -4.21
C ARG A 92 -5.44 6.31 -3.77
N ILE A 93 -5.20 5.09 -4.21
CA ILE A 93 -6.04 3.94 -3.88
C ILE A 93 -5.11 2.81 -3.40
N LEU A 94 -5.38 2.29 -2.22
CA LEU A 94 -4.67 1.14 -1.67
C LEU A 94 -5.70 0.09 -1.26
N GLU A 95 -5.60 -1.09 -1.86
CA GLU A 95 -6.42 -2.25 -1.54
C GLU A 95 -5.54 -3.36 -0.98
N LEU A 96 -5.87 -3.82 0.22
CA LEU A 96 -5.17 -4.87 0.94
C LEU A 96 -6.16 -6.01 1.13
N GLY A 97 -5.91 -7.14 0.47
CA GLY A 97 -6.86 -8.24 0.40
C GLY A 97 -6.20 -9.58 0.70
N ASN A 98 -6.80 -10.41 1.56
CA ASN A 98 -6.33 -11.79 1.80
C ASN A 98 -4.85 -11.82 2.24
N LEU A 99 -4.50 -10.95 3.20
CA LEU A 99 -3.17 -10.86 3.77
C LEU A 99 -3.21 -11.31 5.24
N PRO A 100 -2.31 -12.19 5.70
CA PRO A 100 -2.23 -12.58 7.11
C PRO A 100 -1.62 -11.47 8.01
N ILE A 101 -1.59 -10.21 7.55
CA ILE A 101 -1.04 -9.09 8.30
C ILE A 101 -1.87 -8.82 9.56
N GLN A 102 -1.18 -8.56 10.67
CA GLN A 102 -1.82 -8.23 11.95
C GLN A 102 -1.84 -6.73 12.24
N ARG A 103 -1.02 -5.97 11.52
CA ARG A 103 -0.84 -4.53 11.69
C ARG A 103 -0.54 -3.89 10.34
N LEU A 104 -0.96 -2.63 10.20
CA LEU A 104 -0.48 -1.75 9.15
C LEU A 104 0.81 -1.05 9.62
N PRO A 105 1.74 -0.70 8.71
CA PRO A 105 2.96 0.00 9.07
C PRO A 105 2.64 1.45 9.46
N ASP A 106 3.35 2.00 10.42
CA ASP A 106 3.14 3.39 10.86
C ASP A 106 3.43 4.41 9.73
N THR A 107 4.31 4.05 8.78
CA THR A 107 4.65 4.85 7.58
C THR A 107 3.51 4.97 6.59
N LEU A 108 2.39 4.28 6.79
CA LEU A 108 1.20 4.45 5.96
C LEU A 108 0.62 5.87 6.07
N ASN A 109 0.95 6.59 7.15
CA ASN A 109 0.66 8.00 7.33
C ASN A 109 1.33 8.93 6.30
N ASP A 110 2.38 8.48 5.60
CA ASP A 110 3.13 9.26 4.61
C ASP A 110 2.48 9.26 3.23
N LEU A 111 1.47 8.42 3.01
CA LEU A 111 0.67 8.40 1.78
C LEU A 111 -0.32 9.57 1.73
N LYS A 112 0.20 10.81 1.71
CA LYS A 112 -0.60 12.04 1.87
C LYS A 112 -1.69 12.21 0.82
N HIS A 113 -1.56 11.59 -0.35
CA HIS A 113 -2.53 11.66 -1.44
C HIS A 113 -3.56 10.53 -1.45
N LEU A 114 -3.53 9.62 -0.47
CA LEU A 114 -4.45 8.49 -0.39
C LEU A 114 -5.89 8.98 -0.22
N LYS A 115 -6.76 8.53 -1.12
CA LYS A 115 -8.19 8.83 -1.17
C LYS A 115 -9.07 7.65 -0.79
N SER A 116 -8.62 6.44 -1.08
CA SER A 116 -9.35 5.21 -0.76
C SER A 116 -8.41 4.19 -0.15
N LEU A 117 -8.82 3.64 1.00
CA LEU A 117 -8.15 2.54 1.67
C LEU A 117 -9.15 1.41 1.87
N SER A 118 -8.86 0.25 1.28
CA SER A 118 -9.64 -0.97 1.44
C SER A 118 -8.78 -2.03 2.13
N ILE A 119 -9.31 -2.61 3.21
CA ILE A 119 -8.67 -3.68 3.96
C ILE A 119 -9.69 -4.80 4.11
N LYS A 120 -9.44 -5.90 3.39
CA LYS A 120 -10.34 -7.02 3.29
C LYS A 120 -9.67 -8.34 3.65
N ASN A 121 -10.33 -9.15 4.46
CA ASN A 121 -9.86 -10.49 4.81
C ASN A 121 -8.41 -10.48 5.31
N THR A 122 -8.14 -9.65 6.31
CA THR A 122 -6.84 -9.59 6.97
C THR A 122 -6.94 -9.90 8.45
N SER A 123 -5.79 -10.08 9.12
CA SER A 123 -5.75 -10.35 10.56
C SER A 123 -5.54 -9.09 11.41
N ILE A 124 -5.83 -7.89 10.87
CA ILE A 124 -5.62 -6.64 11.60
C ILE A 124 -6.49 -6.59 12.86
N ALA A 125 -5.87 -6.21 13.98
CA ALA A 125 -6.57 -6.04 15.24
C ALA A 125 -6.94 -4.58 15.53
N VAL A 126 -6.13 -3.65 15.02
CA VAL A 126 -6.26 -2.21 15.25
C VAL A 126 -5.82 -1.44 14.01
N LEU A 127 -6.40 -0.25 13.82
CA LEU A 127 -5.92 0.73 12.85
C LEU A 127 -4.86 1.64 13.52
N PRO A 128 -3.73 1.95 12.85
CA PRO A 128 -2.69 2.77 13.44
C PRO A 128 -3.14 4.24 13.58
N ALA A 129 -2.70 4.90 14.65
CA ALA A 129 -3.00 6.32 14.91
C ALA A 129 -2.55 7.24 13.75
N GLY A 130 -1.55 6.81 12.98
CA GLY A 130 -1.05 7.51 11.80
C GLY A 130 -2.10 7.75 10.70
N LEU A 131 -3.19 6.95 10.63
CA LEU A 131 -4.27 7.20 9.66
C LEU A 131 -4.95 8.56 9.85
N SER A 132 -4.87 9.16 11.05
CA SER A 132 -5.34 10.52 11.32
C SER A 132 -4.69 11.59 10.43
N GLN A 133 -3.53 11.29 9.83
CA GLN A 133 -2.78 12.18 8.94
C GLN A 133 -3.23 12.10 7.48
N LEU A 134 -4.07 11.13 7.12
CA LEU A 134 -4.57 10.95 5.75
C LEU A 134 -5.73 11.91 5.46
N LYS A 135 -5.44 13.21 5.44
CA LYS A 135 -6.45 14.27 5.31
C LYS A 135 -7.24 14.21 4.00
N HIS A 136 -6.75 13.51 2.99
CA HIS A 136 -7.42 13.33 1.70
C HIS A 136 -8.23 12.03 1.60
N LEU A 137 -8.25 11.19 2.65
CA LEU A 137 -9.00 9.94 2.65
C LEU A 137 -10.50 10.24 2.59
N THR A 138 -11.16 9.67 1.59
CA THR A 138 -12.60 9.83 1.33
C THR A 138 -13.40 8.56 1.56
N SER A 139 -12.75 7.40 1.43
CA SER A 139 -13.36 6.09 1.59
C SER A 139 -12.46 5.19 2.42
N LEU A 140 -13.03 4.61 3.47
CA LEU A 140 -12.41 3.57 4.28
C LEU A 140 -13.31 2.32 4.27
N ILE A 141 -12.78 1.21 3.78
CA ILE A 141 -13.50 -0.05 3.62
C ILE A 141 -12.80 -1.11 4.46
N LEU A 142 -13.50 -1.69 5.42
CA LEU A 142 -13.00 -2.67 6.39
C LEU A 142 -13.93 -3.88 6.35
N LEU A 143 -13.57 -4.91 5.59
CA LEU A 143 -14.44 -6.07 5.37
C LEU A 143 -13.74 -7.35 5.81
N ASP A 144 -14.47 -8.26 6.45
CA ASP A 144 -13.97 -9.58 6.80
C ASP A 144 -12.67 -9.54 7.64
N ASN A 145 -12.50 -8.58 8.57
CA ASN A 145 -11.34 -8.52 9.49
C ASN A 145 -11.78 -8.98 10.89
N PRO A 146 -11.73 -10.30 11.18
CA PRO A 146 -12.34 -10.87 12.39
C PRO A 146 -11.63 -10.48 13.69
N HIS A 147 -10.44 -9.89 13.63
CA HIS A 147 -9.69 -9.44 14.81
C HIS A 147 -9.87 -7.95 15.10
N LEU A 148 -10.49 -7.18 14.20
CA LEU A 148 -10.69 -5.75 14.38
C LEU A 148 -11.87 -5.51 15.33
N THR A 149 -11.55 -5.09 16.55
CA THR A 149 -12.53 -4.96 17.65
C THR A 149 -12.94 -3.51 17.94
N GLN A 150 -12.13 -2.55 17.51
CA GLN A 150 -12.35 -1.13 17.77
C GLN A 150 -11.96 -0.28 16.57
N LEU A 151 -12.69 0.82 16.40
CA LEU A 151 -12.33 1.87 15.47
C LEU A 151 -11.87 3.10 16.26
N PRO A 152 -10.80 3.77 15.83
CA PRO A 152 -10.25 4.90 16.56
C PRO A 152 -11.10 6.17 16.35
N ASP A 153 -11.24 6.96 17.42
CA ASP A 153 -12.11 8.15 17.42
C ASP A 153 -11.69 9.22 16.41
N PHE A 154 -10.40 9.29 16.04
CA PHE A 154 -9.91 10.24 15.04
C PHE A 154 -10.58 10.10 13.67
N LEU A 155 -11.24 8.96 13.38
CA LEU A 155 -12.00 8.81 12.14
C LEU A 155 -13.09 9.89 12.05
N ALA A 156 -13.68 10.28 13.18
CA ALA A 156 -14.64 11.38 13.26
C ALA A 156 -14.06 12.73 12.82
N ASP A 157 -12.75 12.91 13.01
CA ASP A 157 -12.02 14.15 12.72
C ASP A 157 -11.36 14.16 11.33
N LEU A 158 -11.53 13.11 10.53
CA LEU A 158 -11.02 13.07 9.15
C LEU A 158 -11.86 14.01 8.27
N PRO A 159 -11.29 15.13 7.77
CA PRO A 159 -12.07 16.23 7.22
C PRO A 159 -12.76 15.89 5.89
N ASN A 160 -12.25 14.88 5.17
CA ASN A 160 -12.74 14.49 3.86
C ASN A 160 -13.32 13.07 3.82
N LEU A 161 -13.35 12.36 4.95
CA LEU A 161 -13.92 11.01 4.98
C LEU A 161 -15.42 11.14 4.72
N LYS A 162 -15.92 10.41 3.71
CA LYS A 162 -17.34 10.43 3.30
C LYS A 162 -18.01 9.09 3.52
N THR A 163 -17.24 8.01 3.44
CA THR A 163 -17.78 6.66 3.45
C THR A 163 -16.92 5.76 4.33
N LEU A 164 -17.58 5.12 5.29
CA LEU A 164 -17.02 4.06 6.12
C LEU A 164 -17.85 2.80 5.91
N ARG A 165 -17.26 1.77 5.29
CA ARG A 165 -17.90 0.46 5.10
C ARG A 165 -17.28 -0.56 6.04
N ILE A 166 -18.13 -1.24 6.80
CA ILE A 166 -17.72 -2.20 7.82
C ILE A 166 -18.60 -3.44 7.66
N SER A 167 -17.99 -4.61 7.53
CA SER A 167 -18.73 -5.88 7.48
C SER A 167 -17.89 -6.98 8.07
N LYS A 168 -18.51 -7.89 8.81
CA LYS A 168 -17.85 -9.08 9.38
C LYS A 168 -16.54 -8.75 10.12
N ASN A 169 -16.60 -7.71 10.95
CA ASN A 169 -15.58 -7.37 11.93
C ASN A 169 -16.18 -7.53 13.34
N LEU A 170 -15.39 -7.34 14.39
CA LEU A 170 -15.85 -7.39 15.80
C LEU A 170 -15.98 -5.99 16.43
N VAL A 171 -16.15 -4.95 15.59
CA VAL A 171 -16.26 -3.57 16.03
C VAL A 171 -17.56 -3.36 16.79
N GLY A 172 -17.45 -3.02 18.09
CA GLY A 172 -18.62 -2.76 18.93
C GLY A 172 -19.23 -1.36 18.75
N THR A 173 -18.40 -0.36 18.48
CA THR A 173 -18.82 1.05 18.33
C THR A 173 -18.16 1.69 17.13
N VAL A 174 -18.94 2.46 16.37
CA VAL A 174 -18.45 3.25 15.24
C VAL A 174 -18.42 4.73 15.63
N PRO A 175 -17.28 5.45 15.46
CA PRO A 175 -17.19 6.87 15.72
C PRO A 175 -18.23 7.66 14.90
N LYS A 176 -18.82 8.69 15.51
CA LYS A 176 -19.77 9.58 14.85
C LYS A 176 -19.03 10.75 14.20
N GLY A 177 -18.74 10.63 12.90
CA GLY A 177 -18.17 11.71 12.09
C GLY A 177 -19.10 12.18 10.98
N ASN A 178 -18.60 13.10 10.15
CA ASN A 178 -19.31 13.61 8.97
C ASN A 178 -19.18 12.66 7.76
N PHE A 179 -19.46 11.37 7.96
CA PHE A 179 -19.41 10.33 6.94
C PHE A 179 -20.59 9.36 7.08
N GLU A 180 -20.96 8.74 5.97
CA GLU A 180 -21.95 7.68 5.96
C GLU A 180 -21.32 6.36 6.40
N VAL A 181 -22.02 5.64 7.28
CA VAL A 181 -21.62 4.32 7.76
C VAL A 181 -22.49 3.26 7.11
N PHE A 182 -21.85 2.30 6.43
CA PHE A 182 -22.52 1.14 5.86
C PHE A 182 -22.07 -0.10 6.63
N VAL A 183 -23.01 -0.73 7.35
CA VAL A 183 -22.81 -2.02 7.99
C VAL A 183 -23.46 -3.09 7.12
N LEU A 184 -22.64 -3.96 6.51
CA LEU A 184 -23.08 -5.01 5.57
C LEU A 184 -23.03 -6.40 6.21
#